data_AF-A0A8C5A012-F1
#
_entry.id   AF-A0A8C5A012-F1
#
_cell.length_a   1.000
_cell.length_b   1.000
_cell.length_c   1.000
_cell.angle_alpha   90.00
_cell.angle_beta   90.00
_cell.angle_gamma   90.00
#
_symmetry.space_group_name_H-M   'P 1'
#
loop_
_entity.id
_entity.type
_entity.pdbx_description
1 polymer ?
#
loop_
_entity_poly.entity_id
_entity_poly.type
_entity_poly.pdbx_seq_one_letter_code
_entity_poly.pdbx_strand_id
1 'polypeptide(L)'
;LVSSLLVLLLLLLRLLFTFRGGRNPQPRRAPPSPAYRDRADTTESFPLDFTAVEENMDNFMTQVKNLAQSLYPCSAQKLDYDMKLHLLENTSVTCNDGSPSGYYLKESRGSRRWLIFLEGGWYCFNKENCDTRYETMRRLMSSSKWPQTKTGTGILSPLPEENPHWWNANMVFIPYCSSDVWSGASPKTDQSNYAFMGSLIIQEVVKDLLSKGLDNAKVLLLAGSSAGGTGVLLNVDSVADLLEGLGHTAIQVRGLSDSGWFLDNKQYHCTDCVDNVSCSPTETIRRGIKYWGSVVPEECRLTHEGEEWNCFFGYRVFPSIKSPVFVVQWLFDEAQLTVDNIQLTGQPVQEGQWRYIQNLGIELRNTLKDVPAMFAPACLSHEVITRNYWIDVQVKGTSLPRALHCWDRSLHDSNRNNKAPPKGCPMHLIDSCPWPHCNPTCPTIRDQFTGQEMNVIQFLMHMGFDVQKMAQQQGMDPAKLLGMLSSGS
;
A
#
# COMPACT_ATOMS: atom_id res chain seq x y z
N LEU A 1 -1.49 -56.56 -17.51
CA LEU A 1 -0.63 -56.51 -18.72
C LEU A 1 0.03 -55.16 -18.99
N VAL A 2 -0.41 -54.04 -18.40
CA VAL A 2 0.27 -52.73 -18.55
C VAL A 2 1.32 -52.46 -17.44
N SER A 3 1.26 -53.16 -16.30
CA SER A 3 2.23 -53.00 -15.19
C SER A 3 3.55 -53.75 -15.41
N SER A 4 3.59 -54.77 -16.29
CA SER A 4 4.79 -55.59 -16.54
C SER A 4 5.71 -55.02 -17.64
N LEU A 5 5.22 -54.08 -18.47
CA LEU A 5 6.03 -53.43 -19.50
C LEU A 5 6.87 -52.26 -18.96
N LEU A 6 6.41 -51.58 -17.90
CA LEU A 6 7.10 -50.41 -17.34
C LEU A 6 8.38 -50.82 -16.57
N VAL A 7 8.37 -51.99 -15.94
CA VAL A 7 9.52 -52.54 -15.20
C VAL A 7 10.62 -53.02 -16.16
N LEU A 8 10.26 -53.50 -17.35
CA LEU A 8 11.23 -53.92 -18.37
C LEU A 8 11.95 -52.71 -19.00
N LEU A 9 11.25 -51.57 -19.15
CA LEU A 9 11.81 -50.33 -19.71
C LEU A 9 12.81 -49.65 -18.75
N LEU A 10 12.57 -49.73 -17.43
CA LEU A 10 13.45 -49.17 -16.40
C LEU A 10 14.73 -50.00 -16.17
N LEU A 11 14.71 -51.30 -16.47
CA LEU A 11 15.87 -52.18 -16.39
C LEU A 11 16.81 -52.04 -17.61
N LEU A 12 16.27 -51.74 -18.80
CA LEU A 12 17.06 -51.51 -20.02
C LEU A 12 17.80 -50.15 -20.01
N LEU A 13 17.24 -49.12 -19.37
CA LEU A 13 17.88 -47.79 -19.23
C LEU A 13 19.05 -47.77 -18.23
N ARG A 14 19.15 -48.75 -17.31
CA ARG A 14 20.29 -48.89 -16.40
C ARG A 14 21.48 -49.67 -16.98
N LEU A 15 21.31 -50.30 -18.14
CA LEU A 15 22.36 -51.09 -18.82
C LEU A 15 23.13 -50.29 -19.89
N LEU A 16 22.81 -49.00 -20.08
CA LEU A 16 23.45 -48.12 -21.09
C LEU A 16 24.50 -47.15 -20.51
N PHE A 17 24.79 -47.18 -19.20
CA PHE A 17 25.78 -46.30 -18.56
C PHE A 17 26.88 -47.02 -17.79
N THR A 18 27.26 -48.22 -18.23
CA THR A 18 28.44 -48.92 -17.72
C THR A 18 29.18 -49.57 -18.89
N PHE A 19 30.24 -48.93 -19.38
CA PHE A 19 31.51 -49.54 -19.81
C PHE A 19 32.36 -48.54 -20.61
N ARG A 20 33.38 -47.96 -19.95
CA ARG A 20 34.74 -47.82 -20.48
C ARG A 20 35.70 -47.58 -19.31
N GLY A 21 36.40 -48.65 -18.91
CA GLY A 21 37.64 -48.56 -18.11
C GLY A 21 38.73 -47.88 -18.93
N GLY A 22 39.87 -47.42 -18.41
CA GLY A 22 40.53 -47.58 -17.12
C GLY A 22 42.04 -47.46 -17.40
N ARG A 23 42.78 -46.63 -16.66
CA ARG A 23 44.25 -46.71 -16.52
C ARG A 23 44.75 -45.79 -15.40
N ASN A 24 45.39 -46.39 -14.39
CA ASN A 24 46.16 -45.73 -13.32
C ASN A 24 47.49 -45.17 -13.87
N PRO A 25 48.04 -44.12 -13.23
CA PRO A 25 49.31 -44.29 -12.52
C PRO A 25 49.38 -43.64 -11.12
N GLN A 26 50.29 -44.19 -10.32
CA GLN A 26 50.62 -43.94 -8.90
C GLN A 26 51.19 -42.53 -8.56
N PRO A 27 51.40 -42.18 -7.27
CA PRO A 27 51.16 -40.84 -6.73
C PRO A 27 52.36 -39.90 -6.78
N ARG A 28 52.10 -38.59 -6.92
CA ARG A 28 53.10 -37.54 -6.72
C ARG A 28 52.63 -36.53 -5.67
N ARG A 29 53.59 -36.14 -4.83
CA ARG A 29 53.53 -35.30 -3.63
C ARG A 29 52.68 -34.03 -3.78
N ALA A 30 51.94 -33.71 -2.71
CA ALA A 30 51.27 -32.43 -2.50
C ALA A 30 52.30 -31.31 -2.22
N PRO A 31 52.19 -30.15 -2.89
CA PRO A 31 52.73 -28.88 -2.40
C PRO A 31 51.69 -28.15 -1.51
N PRO A 32 52.14 -27.25 -0.63
CA PRO A 32 51.35 -26.75 0.49
C PRO A 32 50.23 -25.78 0.05
N SER A 33 49.17 -25.76 0.84
CA SER A 33 48.06 -24.81 0.78
C SER A 33 48.55 -23.36 0.87
N PRO A 34 48.09 -22.43 0.01
CA PRO A 34 48.28 -21.01 0.26
C PRO A 34 47.36 -20.56 1.38
N ALA A 35 47.92 -19.75 2.26
CA ALA A 35 47.30 -19.20 3.45
C ALA A 35 45.95 -18.51 3.19
N TYR A 36 45.04 -18.74 4.13
CA TYR A 36 43.82 -17.98 4.36
C TYR A 36 44.20 -16.48 4.46
N ARG A 37 43.76 -15.68 3.48
CA ARG A 37 43.66 -14.23 3.63
C ARG A 37 42.17 -13.91 3.62
N ASP A 38 41.69 -13.39 4.75
CA ASP A 38 40.41 -12.70 4.85
C ASP A 38 40.32 -11.68 3.73
N ARG A 39 39.46 -11.97 2.76
CA ARG A 39 39.01 -10.96 1.80
C ARG A 39 37.80 -10.31 2.47
N ALA A 40 38.07 -9.21 3.17
CA ALA A 40 37.02 -8.27 3.53
C ALA A 40 36.25 -7.93 2.25
N ASP A 41 34.97 -8.26 2.23
CA ASP A 41 34.07 -7.95 1.13
C ASP A 41 33.69 -6.47 1.25
N THR A 42 34.66 -5.61 0.97
CA THR A 42 34.45 -4.17 0.87
C THR A 42 33.70 -3.92 -0.43
N THR A 43 32.39 -3.73 -0.34
CA THR A 43 31.60 -3.10 -1.39
C THR A 43 32.08 -1.65 -1.53
N GLU A 44 33.09 -1.44 -2.38
CA GLU A 44 33.52 -0.11 -2.78
C GLU A 44 32.37 0.56 -3.55
N SER A 45 31.69 1.52 -2.90
CA SER A 45 30.80 2.43 -3.61
C SER A 45 31.64 3.47 -4.33
N PHE A 46 31.71 3.39 -5.66
CA PHE A 46 32.28 4.43 -6.49
C PHE A 46 31.30 5.60 -6.62
N PRO A 47 31.60 6.80 -6.09
CA PRO A 47 30.84 7.98 -6.45
C PRO A 47 31.15 8.31 -7.92
N LEU A 48 30.13 8.29 -8.78
CA LEU A 48 30.26 8.81 -10.13
C LEU A 48 30.20 10.34 -10.03
N ASP A 49 31.34 10.98 -10.30
CA ASP A 49 31.46 12.43 -10.43
C ASP A 49 30.99 12.84 -11.84
N PHE A 50 29.90 13.59 -11.91
CA PHE A 50 29.26 14.02 -13.15
C PHE A 50 29.63 15.45 -13.56
N THR A 51 30.59 16.08 -12.88
CA THR A 51 31.02 17.45 -13.18
C THR A 51 31.68 17.61 -14.55
N ALA A 52 32.06 16.51 -15.22
CA ALA A 52 32.74 16.53 -16.51
C ALA A 52 31.84 16.29 -17.74
N VAL A 53 30.51 16.22 -17.61
CA VAL A 53 29.61 15.81 -18.71
C VAL A 53 28.54 16.87 -19.02
N GLU A 54 28.94 18.13 -19.24
CA GLU A 54 28.01 19.14 -19.78
C GLU A 54 28.01 19.20 -21.32
N GLU A 55 29.01 18.60 -22.00
CA GLU A 55 29.12 18.72 -23.47
C GLU A 55 28.89 17.43 -24.27
N ASN A 56 28.62 16.27 -23.64
CA ASN A 56 28.52 15.00 -24.37
C ASN A 56 27.54 13.97 -23.79
N MET A 57 26.32 14.41 -23.48
CA MET A 57 25.25 13.63 -22.85
C MET A 57 24.91 12.34 -23.65
N ASP A 58 24.89 12.43 -24.98
CA ASP A 58 24.49 11.31 -25.84
C ASP A 58 25.52 10.17 -25.83
N ASN A 59 26.81 10.52 -25.79
CA ASN A 59 27.90 9.56 -25.71
C ASN A 59 27.94 8.88 -24.33
N PHE A 60 27.66 9.65 -23.27
CA PHE A 60 27.53 9.11 -21.92
C PHE A 60 26.35 8.15 -21.77
N MET A 61 25.16 8.52 -22.26
CA MET A 61 23.99 7.64 -22.25
C MET A 61 24.21 6.36 -23.08
N THR A 62 25.00 6.45 -24.14
CA THR A 62 25.42 5.28 -24.93
C THR A 62 26.35 4.37 -24.12
N GLN A 63 27.30 4.93 -23.37
CA GLN A 63 28.17 4.15 -22.47
C GLN A 63 27.41 3.48 -21.33
N VAL A 64 26.43 4.17 -20.73
CA VAL A 64 25.55 3.59 -19.69
C VAL A 64 24.72 2.46 -20.26
N LYS A 65 24.14 2.62 -21.47
CA LYS A 65 23.42 1.55 -22.16
C LYS A 65 24.31 0.34 -22.45
N ASN A 66 25.54 0.58 -22.91
CA ASN A 66 26.50 -0.49 -23.18
C ASN A 66 26.93 -1.22 -21.90
N LEU A 67 27.10 -0.49 -20.79
CA LEU A 67 27.40 -1.07 -19.48
C LEU A 67 26.21 -1.90 -18.97
N ALA A 68 24.99 -1.37 -19.05
CA ALA A 68 23.77 -2.09 -18.69
C ALA A 68 23.59 -3.37 -19.53
N GLN A 69 23.84 -3.30 -20.85
CA GLN A 69 23.82 -4.47 -21.73
C GLN A 69 24.93 -5.48 -21.44
N SER A 70 26.10 -5.02 -20.98
CA SER A 70 27.21 -5.90 -20.62
C SER A 70 27.01 -6.57 -19.26
N LEU A 71 26.24 -5.94 -18.37
CA LEU A 71 25.87 -6.48 -17.06
C LEU A 71 24.60 -7.34 -17.10
N TYR A 72 23.74 -7.16 -18.11
CA TYR A 72 22.51 -7.93 -18.32
C TYR A 72 22.70 -9.46 -18.29
N PRO A 73 23.75 -10.05 -18.90
CA PRO A 73 24.02 -11.49 -18.84
C PRO A 73 24.51 -11.96 -17.47
N CYS A 74 25.14 -11.09 -16.68
CA CYS A 74 25.58 -11.38 -15.31
C CYS A 74 24.41 -11.38 -14.31
N SER A 75 23.33 -10.64 -14.61
CA SER A 75 22.06 -10.62 -13.87
C SER A 75 21.03 -11.65 -14.35
N ALA A 76 21.34 -12.46 -15.37
CA ALA A 76 20.43 -13.47 -15.92
C ALA A 76 20.27 -14.72 -15.02
N GLN A 77 20.76 -14.68 -13.76
CA GLN A 77 20.18 -15.49 -12.70
C GLN A 77 18.80 -14.91 -12.41
N LYS A 78 17.75 -15.62 -12.86
CA LYS A 78 16.32 -15.40 -12.59
C LYS A 78 16.12 -14.49 -11.37
N LEU A 79 16.05 -13.17 -11.60
CA LEU A 79 15.89 -12.20 -10.52
C LEU A 79 14.56 -12.51 -9.85
N ASP A 80 14.62 -12.98 -8.62
CA ASP A 80 13.45 -13.31 -7.83
C ASP A 80 12.82 -11.98 -7.39
N TYR A 81 11.89 -11.48 -8.21
CA TYR A 81 11.21 -10.21 -7.98
C TYR A 81 10.07 -10.33 -6.97
N ASP A 82 9.62 -11.55 -6.68
CA ASP A 82 8.49 -11.77 -5.80
C ASP A 82 8.90 -11.73 -4.32
N MET A 83 7.97 -11.23 -3.50
CA MET A 83 8.05 -11.38 -2.05
C MET A 83 7.65 -12.81 -1.66
N LYS A 84 8.29 -13.39 -0.65
CA LYS A 84 8.05 -14.75 -0.17
C LYS A 84 7.20 -14.74 1.09
N LEU A 85 6.28 -15.68 1.22
CA LEU A 85 5.43 -15.82 2.40
C LEU A 85 6.22 -16.32 3.60
N HIS A 86 6.05 -15.65 4.74
CA HIS A 86 6.50 -16.04 6.07
C HIS A 86 5.28 -16.05 7.00
N LEU A 87 4.91 -17.23 7.50
CA LEU A 87 3.94 -17.34 8.58
C LEU A 87 4.64 -17.02 9.91
N LEU A 88 3.93 -16.37 10.82
CA LEU A 88 4.48 -16.06 12.14
C LEU A 88 4.76 -17.35 12.92
N GLU A 89 5.94 -17.41 13.55
CA GLU A 89 6.29 -18.52 14.44
C GLU A 89 5.39 -18.56 15.68
N ASN A 90 4.98 -17.39 16.17
CA ASN A 90 4.03 -17.26 17.26
C ASN A 90 2.60 -17.56 16.76
N THR A 91 2.21 -18.83 16.82
CA THR A 91 0.90 -19.30 16.36
C THR A 91 -0.28 -18.82 17.20
N SER A 92 -0.06 -18.06 18.29
CA SER A 92 -1.15 -17.43 19.04
C SER A 92 -1.71 -16.18 18.35
N VAL A 93 -0.94 -15.56 17.43
CA VAL A 93 -1.34 -14.39 16.66
C VAL A 93 -1.93 -14.85 15.32
N THR A 94 -3.25 -14.86 15.23
CA THR A 94 -3.99 -15.58 14.19
C THR A 94 -4.84 -14.67 13.31
N CYS A 95 -5.18 -15.16 12.13
CA CYS A 95 -6.27 -14.64 11.31
C CYS A 95 -7.63 -14.94 11.95
N ASN A 96 -8.72 -14.39 11.39
CA ASN A 96 -10.07 -14.55 11.95
C ASN A 96 -10.44 -16.01 12.25
N ASP A 97 -10.11 -16.95 11.36
CA ASP A 97 -10.49 -18.36 11.54
C ASP A 97 -9.60 -19.15 12.52
N GLY A 98 -8.50 -18.57 12.99
CA GLY A 98 -7.50 -19.20 13.84
C GLY A 98 -6.28 -19.75 13.10
N SER A 99 -6.22 -19.63 11.76
CA SER A 99 -5.01 -19.94 11.00
C SER A 99 -3.87 -18.95 11.36
N PRO A 100 -2.59 -19.37 11.29
CA PRO A 100 -1.48 -18.48 11.61
C PRO A 100 -1.45 -17.28 10.66
N SER A 101 -1.31 -16.08 11.20
CA SER A 101 -1.08 -14.89 10.37
C SER A 101 0.36 -14.87 9.84
N GLY A 102 0.68 -13.87 9.02
CA GLY A 102 1.99 -13.81 8.37
C GLY A 102 2.13 -12.60 7.46
N TYR A 103 3.23 -12.58 6.72
CA TYR A 103 3.59 -11.49 5.82
C TYR A 103 4.41 -12.02 4.65
N TYR A 104 4.47 -11.23 3.57
CA TYR A 104 5.38 -11.49 2.47
C TYR A 104 6.59 -10.57 2.58
N LEU A 105 7.79 -11.07 2.31
CA LEU A 105 9.05 -10.31 2.39
C LEU A 105 9.86 -10.43 1.11
N LYS A 106 10.37 -9.30 0.63
CA LYS A 106 11.50 -9.22 -0.30
C LYS A 106 12.60 -8.36 0.31
N GLU A 107 13.71 -9.01 0.65
CA GLU A 107 14.89 -8.35 1.17
C GLU A 107 15.62 -7.55 0.08
N SER A 108 16.18 -6.41 0.46
CA SER A 108 17.19 -5.68 -0.32
C SER A 108 18.44 -5.50 0.53
N ARG A 109 19.41 -6.40 0.32
CA ARG A 109 20.69 -6.38 1.03
C ARG A 109 21.43 -5.08 0.69
N GLY A 110 21.70 -4.27 1.71
CA GLY A 110 22.34 -2.95 1.58
C GLY A 110 21.37 -1.77 1.71
N SER A 111 20.06 -2.01 1.62
CA SER A 111 19.06 -0.99 1.91
C SER A 111 18.73 -0.94 3.40
N ARG A 112 18.72 0.27 3.96
CA ARG A 112 18.25 0.54 5.33
C ARG A 112 16.86 1.17 5.36
N ARG A 113 16.13 1.10 4.24
CA ARG A 113 14.72 1.51 4.14
C ARG A 113 13.86 0.27 4.18
N TRP A 114 12.81 0.33 4.98
CA TRP A 114 11.80 -0.72 5.11
C TRP A 114 10.45 -0.12 4.80
N LEU A 115 9.68 -0.81 3.96
CA LEU A 115 8.29 -0.46 3.67
C LEU A 115 7.42 -1.64 4.08
N ILE A 116 6.58 -1.44 5.09
CA ILE A 116 5.59 -2.41 5.56
C ILE A 116 4.22 -1.94 5.08
N PHE A 117 3.59 -2.71 4.19
CA PHE A 117 2.29 -2.39 3.63
C PHE A 117 1.18 -3.21 4.30
N LEU A 118 0.13 -2.52 4.74
CA LEU A 118 -1.10 -3.09 5.30
C LEU A 118 -2.16 -3.18 4.20
N GLU A 119 -2.59 -4.40 3.88
CA GLU A 119 -3.70 -4.63 2.95
C GLU A 119 -5.02 -4.07 3.52
N GLY A 120 -5.89 -3.60 2.64
CA GLY A 120 -7.26 -3.21 2.96
C GLY A 120 -8.29 -4.29 2.64
N GLY A 121 -9.55 -3.89 2.53
CA GLY A 121 -10.63 -4.77 2.09
C GLY A 121 -11.80 -4.85 3.07
N TRP A 122 -12.37 -3.70 3.45
CA TRP A 122 -13.54 -3.62 4.33
C TRP A 122 -13.31 -4.27 5.70
N TYR A 123 -14.37 -4.74 6.36
CA TYR A 123 -14.37 -5.29 7.71
C TYR A 123 -15.67 -6.09 7.94
N CYS A 124 -15.87 -6.65 9.13
CA CYS A 124 -17.16 -7.16 9.57
C CYS A 124 -17.35 -6.89 11.06
N PHE A 125 -18.52 -6.43 11.50
CA PHE A 125 -18.71 -5.89 12.86
C PHE A 125 -19.72 -6.68 13.72
N ASN A 126 -20.21 -7.82 13.22
CA ASN A 126 -20.99 -8.78 13.99
C ASN A 126 -20.86 -10.18 13.37
N LYS A 127 -21.44 -11.19 14.04
CA LYS A 127 -21.36 -12.60 13.62
C LYS A 127 -21.91 -12.83 12.21
N GLU A 128 -23.10 -12.31 11.91
CA GLU A 128 -23.79 -12.55 10.64
C GLU A 128 -22.98 -12.04 9.46
N ASN A 129 -22.53 -10.78 9.51
CA ASN A 129 -21.73 -10.21 8.44
C ASN A 129 -20.34 -10.87 8.34
N CYS A 130 -19.75 -11.31 9.46
CA CYS A 130 -18.50 -12.06 9.43
C CYS A 130 -18.66 -13.46 8.83
N ASP A 131 -19.78 -14.14 9.07
CA ASP A 131 -20.07 -15.44 8.44
C ASP A 131 -20.22 -15.29 6.93
N THR A 132 -21.00 -14.30 6.47
CA THR A 132 -21.13 -14.01 5.03
C THR A 132 -19.78 -13.64 4.41
N ARG A 133 -18.96 -12.85 5.11
CA ARG A 133 -17.61 -12.51 4.65
C ARG A 133 -16.70 -13.73 4.59
N TYR A 134 -16.82 -14.67 5.52
CA TYR A 134 -16.03 -15.89 5.53
C TYR A 134 -16.40 -16.81 4.35
N GLU A 135 -17.67 -16.85 3.97
CA GLU A 135 -18.16 -17.63 2.82
C GLU A 135 -17.75 -16.99 1.48
N THR A 136 -17.84 -15.67 1.36
CA THR A 136 -17.67 -14.94 0.08
C THR A 136 -16.25 -14.41 -0.14
N MET A 137 -15.51 -14.10 0.94
CA MET A 137 -14.21 -13.41 0.91
C MET A 137 -13.17 -14.06 1.83
N ARG A 138 -13.16 -15.40 1.92
CA ARG A 138 -12.32 -16.17 2.84
C ARG A 138 -10.83 -15.79 2.88
N ARG A 139 -10.26 -15.30 1.77
CA ARG A 139 -8.86 -14.85 1.69
C ARG A 139 -8.54 -13.72 2.69
N LEU A 140 -9.55 -12.91 3.02
CA LEU A 140 -9.45 -11.79 3.97
C LEU A 140 -9.77 -12.19 5.42
N MET A 141 -9.85 -13.50 5.70
CA MET A 141 -10.18 -14.05 7.02
C MET A 141 -9.33 -15.28 7.38
N SER A 142 -8.48 -15.75 6.48
CA SER A 142 -7.72 -17.00 6.63
C SER A 142 -6.44 -16.96 5.79
N SER A 143 -5.35 -17.49 6.34
CA SER A 143 -4.10 -17.71 5.62
C SER A 143 -4.01 -19.04 4.88
N SER A 144 -4.99 -19.93 5.06
CA SER A 144 -4.94 -21.32 4.58
C SER A 144 -4.75 -21.50 3.07
N LYS A 145 -5.05 -20.46 2.27
CA LYS A 145 -4.94 -20.47 0.79
C LYS A 145 -4.00 -19.37 0.26
N TRP A 146 -3.16 -18.80 1.11
CA TRP A 146 -2.20 -17.80 0.67
C TRP A 146 -1.14 -18.44 -0.25
N PRO A 147 -0.83 -17.82 -1.41
CA PRO A 147 0.23 -18.30 -2.29
C PRO A 147 1.59 -18.16 -1.60
N GLN A 148 2.57 -18.98 -2.01
CA GLN A 148 3.92 -18.93 -1.43
C GLN A 148 4.70 -17.67 -1.81
N THR A 149 4.32 -17.03 -2.91
CA THR A 149 4.93 -15.78 -3.37
C THR A 149 3.87 -14.76 -3.74
N LYS A 150 4.26 -13.48 -3.72
CA LYS A 150 3.43 -12.35 -4.13
C LYS A 150 4.28 -11.32 -4.86
N THR A 151 3.89 -10.96 -6.07
CA THR A 151 4.51 -9.89 -6.84
C THR A 151 4.16 -8.53 -6.22
N GLY A 152 5.16 -7.69 -5.99
CA GLY A 152 4.98 -6.31 -5.54
C GLY A 152 4.64 -5.40 -6.71
N THR A 153 3.67 -4.51 -6.53
CA THR A 153 3.20 -3.55 -7.53
C THR A 153 3.16 -2.14 -6.95
N GLY A 154 3.19 -1.12 -7.82
CA GLY A 154 3.23 0.29 -7.39
C GLY A 154 4.41 0.56 -6.45
N ILE A 155 4.15 1.11 -5.27
CA ILE A 155 5.17 1.42 -4.25
C ILE A 155 5.90 0.18 -3.70
N LEU A 156 5.35 -1.03 -3.87
CA LEU A 156 5.99 -2.29 -3.51
C LEU A 156 6.81 -2.90 -4.65
N SER A 157 6.72 -2.32 -5.85
CA SER A 157 7.44 -2.83 -7.02
C SER A 157 8.94 -2.70 -6.83
N PRO A 158 9.73 -3.73 -7.18
CA PRO A 158 11.19 -3.66 -7.19
C PRO A 158 11.74 -3.03 -8.48
N LEU A 159 10.87 -2.62 -9.42
CA LEU A 159 11.25 -2.04 -10.69
C LEU A 159 11.31 -0.51 -10.57
N PRO A 160 12.44 0.16 -10.89
CA PRO A 160 12.55 1.62 -10.84
C PRO A 160 11.51 2.35 -11.72
N GLU A 161 11.09 1.72 -12.82
CA GLU A 161 10.13 2.29 -13.76
C GLU A 161 8.73 2.38 -13.16
N GLU A 162 8.37 1.44 -12.29
CA GLU A 162 7.10 1.44 -11.55
C GLU A 162 7.23 2.13 -10.20
N ASN A 163 8.42 2.11 -9.58
CA ASN A 163 8.68 2.65 -8.25
C ASN A 163 9.94 3.54 -8.22
N PRO A 164 9.84 4.80 -8.66
CA PRO A 164 11.03 5.62 -8.94
C PRO A 164 11.96 5.88 -7.75
N HIS A 165 11.44 5.86 -6.52
CA HIS A 165 12.17 6.30 -5.33
C HIS A 165 12.39 5.22 -4.28
N TRP A 166 11.49 4.25 -4.17
CA TRP A 166 11.52 3.22 -3.12
C TRP A 166 11.81 1.81 -3.64
N TRP A 167 12.02 1.60 -4.94
CA TRP A 167 12.18 0.26 -5.56
C TRP A 167 13.22 -0.65 -4.88
N ASN A 168 14.27 -0.05 -4.30
CA ASN A 168 15.34 -0.77 -3.62
C ASN A 168 15.16 -0.86 -2.09
N ALA A 169 13.98 -0.61 -1.54
CA ALA A 169 13.68 -0.85 -0.13
C ALA A 169 13.52 -2.35 0.18
N ASN A 170 13.59 -2.72 1.45
CA ASN A 170 13.05 -4.00 1.92
C ASN A 170 11.53 -3.89 1.88
N MET A 171 10.87 -4.77 1.13
CA MET A 171 9.43 -4.73 0.90
C MET A 171 8.73 -5.78 1.73
N VAL A 172 7.73 -5.36 2.50
CA VAL A 172 6.89 -6.23 3.31
C VAL A 172 5.42 -5.96 2.97
N PHE A 173 4.67 -7.02 2.69
CA PHE A 173 3.22 -6.96 2.52
C PHE A 173 2.56 -7.83 3.59
N ILE A 174 1.76 -7.22 4.46
CA ILE A 174 0.99 -7.94 5.48
C ILE A 174 -0.44 -8.11 4.94
N PRO A 175 -0.87 -9.34 4.59
CA PRO A 175 -2.21 -9.55 4.10
C PRO A 175 -3.23 -9.33 5.21
N TYR A 176 -4.37 -8.79 4.83
CA TYR A 176 -5.42 -8.43 5.78
C TYR A 176 -6.32 -9.64 6.03
N CYS A 177 -6.16 -10.28 7.19
CA CYS A 177 -6.96 -11.45 7.57
C CYS A 177 -7.68 -11.33 8.90
N SER A 178 -7.78 -10.11 9.43
CA SER A 178 -8.34 -9.82 10.76
C SER A 178 -9.68 -9.11 10.74
N SER A 179 -10.15 -8.56 9.60
CA SER A 179 -11.49 -7.97 9.44
C SER A 179 -11.89 -6.87 10.45
N ASP A 180 -10.89 -6.27 11.12
CA ASP A 180 -11.01 -5.32 12.23
C ASP A 180 -10.31 -3.98 11.99
N VAL A 181 -10.13 -3.56 10.73
CA VAL A 181 -9.39 -2.32 10.37
C VAL A 181 -8.01 -2.20 11.06
N TRP A 182 -7.36 -3.34 11.33
CA TRP A 182 -6.08 -3.40 12.03
C TRP A 182 -6.10 -2.91 13.49
N SER A 183 -7.27 -2.83 14.14
CA SER A 183 -7.40 -2.34 15.52
C SER A 183 -7.54 -3.44 16.57
N GLY A 184 -7.90 -4.66 16.19
CA GLY A 184 -8.26 -5.71 17.13
C GLY A 184 -7.06 -6.25 17.94
N ALA A 185 -7.33 -6.59 19.20
CA ALA A 185 -6.40 -7.27 20.10
C ALA A 185 -7.03 -8.48 20.83
N SER A 186 -8.11 -9.04 20.26
CA SER A 186 -8.89 -10.13 20.87
C SER A 186 -8.60 -11.47 20.19
N PRO A 187 -8.07 -12.48 20.92
CA PRO A 187 -7.91 -13.83 20.37
C PRO A 187 -9.25 -14.54 20.20
N LYS A 188 -9.26 -15.62 19.42
CA LYS A 188 -10.41 -16.54 19.35
C LYS A 188 -10.60 -17.25 20.69
N THR A 189 -11.85 -17.37 21.14
CA THR A 189 -12.22 -18.07 22.38
C THR A 189 -13.37 -19.02 22.09
N ASP A 190 -13.72 -19.92 23.02
CA ASP A 190 -14.90 -20.80 22.86
C ASP A 190 -16.22 -20.03 22.69
N GLN A 191 -16.23 -18.76 23.12
CA GLN A 191 -17.37 -17.84 23.04
C GLN A 191 -17.31 -16.91 21.81
N SER A 192 -16.13 -16.77 21.19
CA SER A 192 -15.92 -15.94 20.00
C SER A 192 -15.61 -16.81 18.79
N ASN A 193 -16.46 -16.77 17.76
CA ASN A 193 -16.27 -17.57 16.55
C ASN A 193 -15.02 -17.15 15.74
N TYR A 194 -14.56 -15.91 15.91
CA TYR A 194 -13.44 -15.32 15.18
C TYR A 194 -12.43 -14.64 16.12
N ALA A 195 -11.15 -14.65 15.73
CA ALA A 195 -10.12 -13.78 16.31
C ALA A 195 -10.15 -12.40 15.62
N PHE A 196 -9.84 -11.33 16.35
CA PHE A 196 -9.65 -9.98 15.81
C PHE A 196 -8.34 -9.45 16.36
N MET A 197 -7.24 -9.67 15.62
CA MET A 197 -5.87 -9.49 16.13
C MET A 197 -5.05 -8.54 15.26
N GLY A 198 -5.67 -7.67 14.47
CA GLY A 198 -4.98 -6.82 13.50
C GLY A 198 -3.82 -6.01 14.09
N SER A 199 -4.02 -5.37 15.25
CA SER A 199 -2.94 -4.60 15.89
C SER A 199 -1.81 -5.51 16.39
N LEU A 200 -2.15 -6.69 16.93
CA LEU A 200 -1.18 -7.68 17.38
C LEU A 200 -0.40 -8.31 16.23
N ILE A 201 -1.04 -8.53 15.07
CA ILE A 201 -0.38 -9.01 13.85
C ILE A 201 0.72 -8.03 13.44
N ILE A 202 0.43 -6.72 13.41
CA ILE A 202 1.44 -5.70 13.05
C ILE A 202 2.62 -5.76 14.02
N GLN A 203 2.36 -5.77 15.32
CA GLN A 203 3.42 -5.81 16.34
C GLN A 203 4.29 -7.06 16.21
N GLU A 204 3.68 -8.22 15.98
CA GLU A 204 4.41 -9.49 15.90
C GLU A 204 5.21 -9.61 14.59
N VAL A 205 4.69 -9.08 13.47
CA VAL A 205 5.45 -8.96 12.23
C VAL A 205 6.67 -8.06 12.43
N VAL A 206 6.52 -6.90 13.07
CA VAL A 206 7.65 -6.00 13.34
C VAL A 206 8.73 -6.71 14.18
N LYS A 207 8.35 -7.45 15.22
CA LYS A 207 9.30 -8.24 16.03
C LYS A 207 10.03 -9.30 15.21
N ASP A 208 9.31 -10.06 14.38
CA ASP A 208 9.93 -11.10 13.54
C ASP A 208 10.91 -10.48 12.53
N LEU A 209 10.56 -9.33 11.95
CA LEU A 209 11.42 -8.60 11.01
C LEU A 209 12.70 -8.06 11.64
N LEU A 210 12.74 -7.76 12.95
CA LEU A 210 13.98 -7.38 13.64
C LEU A 210 15.05 -8.45 13.50
N SER A 211 14.68 -9.73 13.55
CA SER A 211 15.61 -10.86 13.33
C SER A 211 16.07 -11.00 11.88
N LYS A 212 15.41 -10.30 10.94
CA LYS A 212 15.64 -10.36 9.48
C LYS A 212 16.28 -9.10 8.92
N GLY A 213 16.81 -8.22 9.79
CA GLY A 213 17.59 -7.04 9.41
C GLY A 213 16.88 -5.71 9.60
N LEU A 214 15.64 -5.68 10.13
CA LEU A 214 14.95 -4.43 10.46
C LEU A 214 15.68 -3.68 11.60
N ASP A 215 16.38 -4.39 12.47
CA ASP A 215 17.24 -3.84 13.53
C ASP A 215 18.27 -2.82 13.03
N ASN A 216 18.70 -2.94 11.77
CA ASN A 216 19.67 -2.08 11.09
C ASN A 216 19.04 -0.97 10.23
N ALA A 217 17.71 -0.82 10.29
CA ALA A 217 16.98 0.17 9.51
C ALA A 217 17.33 1.61 9.93
N LYS A 218 17.18 2.53 8.99
CA LYS A 218 17.16 3.97 9.23
C LYS A 218 15.75 4.52 9.22
N VAL A 219 14.91 3.98 8.33
CA VAL A 219 13.52 4.39 8.14
C VAL A 219 12.67 3.14 8.00
N LEU A 220 11.60 3.08 8.78
CA LEU A 220 10.47 2.19 8.58
C LEU A 220 9.27 3.04 8.15
N LEU A 221 8.76 2.79 6.95
CA LEU A 221 7.53 3.38 6.46
C LEU A 221 6.40 2.35 6.60
N LEU A 222 5.46 2.60 7.51
CA LEU A 222 4.22 1.85 7.62
C LEU A 222 3.21 2.46 6.63
N ALA A 223 2.96 1.76 5.54
CA ALA A 223 2.04 2.16 4.50
C ALA A 223 0.78 1.28 4.53
N GLY A 224 -0.32 1.74 3.96
CA GLY A 224 -1.52 0.93 3.81
C GLY A 224 -2.58 1.60 2.96
N SER A 225 -3.43 0.80 2.32
CA SER A 225 -4.53 1.28 1.48
C SER A 225 -5.89 0.90 2.07
N SER A 226 -6.91 1.74 1.88
CA SER A 226 -8.29 1.49 2.35
C SER A 226 -8.34 1.27 3.86
N ALA A 227 -8.94 0.17 4.35
CA ALA A 227 -8.88 -0.23 5.76
C ALA A 227 -7.44 -0.33 6.31
N GLY A 228 -6.46 -0.69 5.47
CA GLY A 228 -5.03 -0.65 5.81
C GLY A 228 -4.51 0.78 5.97
N GLY A 229 -5.02 1.74 5.21
CA GLY A 229 -4.70 3.16 5.36
C GLY A 229 -5.20 3.72 6.69
N THR A 230 -6.41 3.37 7.12
CA THR A 230 -6.89 3.67 8.48
C THR A 230 -6.05 2.93 9.53
N GLY A 231 -5.69 1.67 9.25
CA GLY A 231 -4.79 0.86 10.10
C GLY A 231 -3.43 1.52 10.34
N VAL A 232 -2.86 2.23 9.36
CA VAL A 232 -1.65 3.05 9.54
C VAL A 232 -1.87 4.11 10.61
N LEU A 233 -2.96 4.88 10.53
CA LEU A 233 -3.27 5.94 11.47
C LEU A 233 -3.46 5.41 12.89
N LEU A 234 -4.00 4.21 13.03
CA LEU A 234 -4.23 3.57 14.32
C LEU A 234 -2.97 2.94 14.95
N ASN A 235 -1.98 2.54 14.15
CA ASN A 235 -0.87 1.72 14.62
C ASN A 235 0.53 2.35 14.45
N VAL A 236 0.68 3.45 13.71
CA VAL A 236 2.01 4.03 13.42
C VAL A 236 2.79 4.38 14.69
N ASP A 237 2.14 4.99 15.67
CA ASP A 237 2.78 5.32 16.95
C ASP A 237 3.02 4.07 17.80
N SER A 238 2.11 3.10 17.81
CA SER A 238 2.34 1.83 18.50
C SER A 238 3.53 1.05 17.94
N VAL A 239 3.80 1.14 16.63
CA VAL A 239 5.02 0.58 16.02
C VAL A 239 6.27 1.36 16.46
N ALA A 240 6.18 2.69 16.54
CA ALA A 240 7.27 3.52 17.07
C ALA A 240 7.58 3.15 18.53
N ASP A 241 6.57 3.14 19.39
CA ASP A 241 6.69 2.81 20.81
C ASP A 241 7.23 1.39 21.02
N LEU A 242 6.82 0.42 20.19
CA LEU A 242 7.34 -0.95 20.23
C LEU A 242 8.84 -0.99 19.92
N LEU A 243 9.28 -0.30 18.87
CA LEU A 243 10.70 -0.27 18.48
C LEU A 243 11.54 0.44 19.54
N GLU A 244 11.05 1.56 20.09
CA GLU A 244 11.71 2.26 21.19
C GLU A 244 11.82 1.38 22.44
N GLY A 245 10.73 0.72 22.83
CA GLY A 245 10.69 -0.21 23.97
C GLY A 245 11.61 -1.43 23.82
N LEU A 246 11.89 -1.85 22.58
CA LEU A 246 12.86 -2.90 22.26
C LEU A 246 14.30 -2.38 22.06
N GLY A 247 14.54 -1.07 22.24
CA GLY A 247 15.88 -0.46 22.19
C GLY A 247 16.33 0.02 20.80
N HIS A 248 15.43 0.11 19.82
CA HIS A 248 15.72 0.52 18.43
C HIS A 248 15.36 2.00 18.16
N THR A 249 15.75 2.92 19.04
CA THR A 249 15.43 4.36 18.97
C THR A 249 16.02 5.09 17.75
N ALA A 250 16.96 4.48 17.03
CA ALA A 250 17.55 5.05 15.81
C ALA A 250 16.67 4.86 14.55
N ILE A 251 15.67 3.98 14.60
CA ILE A 251 14.77 3.71 13.48
C ILE A 251 13.69 4.79 13.44
N GLN A 252 13.64 5.57 12.35
CA GLN A 252 12.58 6.56 12.16
C GLN A 252 11.31 5.87 11.62
N VAL A 253 10.27 5.81 12.43
CA VAL A 253 8.95 5.32 12.02
C VAL A 253 8.15 6.45 11.37
N ARG A 254 7.51 6.15 10.24
CA ARG A 254 6.70 7.08 9.44
C ARG A 254 5.46 6.37 8.92
N GLY A 255 4.38 7.11 8.68
CA GLY A 255 3.14 6.58 8.13
C GLY A 255 2.85 7.06 6.70
N LEU A 256 2.26 6.18 5.87
CA LEU A 256 1.65 6.51 4.59
C LEU A 256 0.24 5.94 4.53
N SER A 257 -0.76 6.79 4.77
CA SER A 257 -2.17 6.39 4.76
C SER A 257 -2.77 6.69 3.39
N ASP A 258 -3.10 5.66 2.61
CA ASP A 258 -3.79 5.78 1.33
C ASP A 258 -5.26 5.37 1.44
N SER A 259 -6.17 6.26 1.03
CA SER A 259 -7.62 6.00 0.99
C SER A 259 -8.19 5.53 2.33
N GLY A 260 -7.58 5.96 3.44
CA GLY A 260 -7.92 5.61 4.82
C GLY A 260 -8.52 6.76 5.62
N TRP A 261 -8.75 7.91 4.98
CA TRP A 261 -9.27 9.13 5.59
C TRP A 261 -10.76 9.27 5.26
N PHE A 262 -11.60 8.70 6.13
CA PHE A 262 -13.06 8.73 6.00
C PHE A 262 -13.69 9.87 6.80
N LEU A 263 -14.92 10.23 6.42
CA LEU A 263 -15.80 11.12 7.16
C LEU A 263 -16.90 10.33 7.86
N ASP A 264 -17.25 10.76 9.07
CA ASP A 264 -18.40 10.33 9.87
C ASP A 264 -19.64 11.19 9.55
N ASN A 265 -19.86 11.43 8.26
CA ASN A 265 -20.96 12.23 7.73
C ASN A 265 -22.30 11.46 7.73
N LYS A 266 -23.38 12.21 7.49
CA LYS A 266 -24.71 11.61 7.32
C LYS A 266 -24.83 11.02 5.92
N GLN A 267 -25.29 9.77 5.83
CA GLN A 267 -25.60 9.12 4.55
C GLN A 267 -26.59 9.94 3.71
N TYR A 268 -26.51 9.82 2.39
CA TYR A 268 -27.46 10.44 1.47
C TYR A 268 -28.87 9.85 1.64
N HIS A 269 -28.94 8.52 1.74
CA HIS A 269 -30.15 7.77 2.10
C HIS A 269 -29.91 7.00 3.39
N CYS A 270 -30.64 7.36 4.45
CA CYS A 270 -30.60 6.66 5.71
C CYS A 270 -31.26 5.28 5.56
N THR A 271 -30.52 4.24 5.91
CA THR A 271 -31.00 2.85 5.89
C THR A 271 -30.75 2.18 7.23
N ASP A 272 -31.54 1.16 7.53
CA ASP A 272 -31.28 0.32 8.70
C ASP A 272 -29.90 -0.37 8.54
N CYS A 273 -29.11 -0.33 9.62
CA CYS A 273 -27.77 -0.94 9.67
C CYS A 273 -27.89 -2.46 9.81
N VAL A 274 -28.04 -3.14 8.68
CA VAL A 274 -28.16 -4.60 8.54
C VAL A 274 -26.93 -5.23 7.91
N ASP A 275 -26.24 -4.50 7.02
CA ASP A 275 -25.01 -4.97 6.38
C ASP A 275 -23.94 -3.87 6.33
N ASN A 276 -22.74 -4.24 5.84
CA ASN A 276 -21.60 -3.34 5.74
C ASN A 276 -21.84 -2.14 4.81
N VAL A 277 -22.70 -2.28 3.81
CA VAL A 277 -22.96 -1.25 2.78
C VAL A 277 -24.07 -0.31 3.23
N SER A 278 -25.09 -0.84 3.92
CA SER A 278 -26.24 -0.07 4.39
C SER A 278 -25.97 0.69 5.69
N CYS A 279 -24.95 0.29 6.46
CA CYS A 279 -24.65 0.89 7.74
C CYS A 279 -23.82 2.17 7.59
N SER A 280 -24.14 3.20 8.39
CA SER A 280 -23.35 4.42 8.40
C SER A 280 -21.93 4.17 8.92
N PRO A 281 -20.93 4.97 8.52
CA PRO A 281 -19.56 4.82 9.00
C PRO A 281 -19.48 4.81 10.53
N THR A 282 -20.19 5.73 11.18
CA THR A 282 -20.19 5.88 12.64
C THR A 282 -20.77 4.66 13.35
N GLU A 283 -21.94 4.18 12.92
CA GLU A 283 -22.60 3.04 13.57
C GLU A 283 -21.79 1.76 13.38
N THR A 284 -21.21 1.59 12.19
CA THR A 284 -20.35 0.45 11.89
C THR A 284 -19.14 0.39 12.83
N ILE A 285 -18.39 1.48 12.97
CA ILE A 285 -17.22 1.51 13.86
C ILE A 285 -17.63 1.38 15.33
N ARG A 286 -18.75 1.98 15.76
CA ARG A 286 -19.28 1.83 17.13
C ARG A 286 -19.56 0.38 17.49
N ARG A 287 -20.13 -0.40 16.57
CA ARG A 287 -20.33 -1.85 16.74
C ARG A 287 -19.01 -2.61 16.66
N GLY A 288 -18.20 -2.27 15.66
CA GLY A 288 -16.91 -2.90 15.38
C GLY A 288 -15.95 -2.85 16.56
N ILE A 289 -15.73 -1.68 17.17
CA ILE A 289 -14.79 -1.53 18.30
C ILE A 289 -15.06 -2.50 19.43
N LYS A 290 -16.35 -2.66 19.79
CA LYS A 290 -16.78 -3.58 20.84
C LYS A 290 -16.59 -5.03 20.42
N TYR A 291 -16.92 -5.35 19.17
CA TYR A 291 -16.84 -6.70 18.64
C TYR A 291 -15.40 -7.19 18.45
N TRP A 292 -14.48 -6.30 18.07
CA TRP A 292 -13.08 -6.60 17.80
C TRP A 292 -12.19 -6.54 19.05
N GLY A 293 -12.69 -5.92 20.14
CA GLY A 293 -11.87 -5.51 21.28
C GLY A 293 -10.72 -4.63 20.80
N SER A 294 -11.08 -3.52 20.16
CA SER A 294 -10.13 -2.64 19.48
C SER A 294 -9.25 -1.89 20.47
N VAL A 295 -8.00 -1.69 20.06
CA VAL A 295 -7.09 -0.70 20.61
C VAL A 295 -6.95 0.47 19.63
N VAL A 296 -6.86 1.68 20.17
CA VAL A 296 -6.69 2.93 19.41
C VAL A 296 -5.54 3.74 20.02
N PRO A 297 -4.93 4.70 19.30
CA PRO A 297 -3.86 5.53 19.83
C PRO A 297 -4.22 6.17 21.17
N GLU A 298 -3.32 6.10 22.14
CA GLU A 298 -3.60 6.48 23.53
C GLU A 298 -4.03 7.94 23.68
N GLU A 299 -3.33 8.88 23.03
CA GLU A 299 -3.66 10.31 23.06
C GLU A 299 -5.07 10.58 22.48
N CYS A 300 -5.44 9.86 21.42
CA CYS A 300 -6.79 9.94 20.85
C CYS A 300 -7.84 9.35 21.79
N ARG A 301 -7.56 8.19 22.41
CA ARG A 301 -8.43 7.54 23.40
C ARG A 301 -8.73 8.48 24.56
N LEU A 302 -7.71 9.15 25.10
CA LEU A 302 -7.86 10.08 26.22
C LEU A 302 -8.68 11.32 25.83
N THR A 303 -8.61 11.75 24.57
CA THR A 303 -9.39 12.88 24.05
C THR A 303 -10.88 12.51 23.84
N HIS A 304 -11.16 11.23 23.56
CA HIS A 304 -12.48 10.72 23.20
C HIS A 304 -12.93 9.57 24.12
N GLU A 305 -12.69 9.71 25.44
CA GLU A 305 -13.01 8.67 26.42
C GLU A 305 -14.49 8.24 26.36
N GLY A 306 -14.74 6.95 26.17
CA GLY A 306 -16.07 6.36 26.00
C GLY A 306 -16.66 6.44 24.59
N GLU A 307 -16.02 7.19 23.68
CA GLU A 307 -16.42 7.34 22.29
C GLU A 307 -15.22 7.10 21.36
N GLU A 308 -14.44 6.05 21.64
CA GLU A 308 -13.16 5.74 20.98
C GLU A 308 -13.28 5.50 19.46
N TRP A 309 -14.49 5.28 18.95
CA TRP A 309 -14.79 5.22 17.51
C TRP A 309 -14.41 6.50 16.77
N ASN A 310 -14.33 7.64 17.46
CA ASN A 310 -13.80 8.87 16.89
C ASN A 310 -12.39 8.68 16.32
N CYS A 311 -11.58 7.81 16.92
CA CYS A 311 -10.18 7.59 16.52
C CYS A 311 -10.01 6.84 15.20
N PHE A 312 -11.09 6.32 14.59
CA PHE A 312 -11.04 5.67 13.28
C PHE A 312 -11.20 6.68 12.13
N PHE A 313 -11.55 7.92 12.43
CA PHE A 313 -11.72 8.98 11.43
C PHE A 313 -10.47 9.84 11.36
N GLY A 314 -9.84 9.88 10.18
CA GLY A 314 -8.51 10.44 9.99
C GLY A 314 -8.34 11.84 10.57
N TYR A 315 -9.30 12.72 10.35
CA TYR A 315 -9.27 14.11 10.82
C TYR A 315 -9.36 14.27 12.34
N ARG A 316 -9.86 13.25 13.06
CA ARG A 316 -9.96 13.23 14.52
C ARG A 316 -8.71 12.63 15.16
N VAL A 317 -8.16 11.56 14.57
CA VAL A 317 -6.97 10.89 15.12
C VAL A 317 -5.67 11.59 14.73
N PHE A 318 -5.57 12.15 13.53
CA PHE A 318 -4.33 12.74 13.00
C PHE A 318 -3.69 13.79 13.91
N PRO A 319 -4.43 14.72 14.56
CA PRO A 319 -3.84 15.69 15.48
C PRO A 319 -3.13 15.07 16.70
N SER A 320 -3.45 13.82 17.04
CA SER A 320 -2.87 13.09 18.17
C SER A 320 -1.68 12.21 17.82
N ILE A 321 -1.40 12.02 16.51
CA ILE A 321 -0.31 11.17 16.02
C ILE A 321 1.02 11.91 16.15
N LYS A 322 2.00 11.25 16.74
CA LYS A 322 3.36 11.78 16.96
C LYS A 322 4.27 11.54 15.74
N SER A 323 4.14 10.37 15.13
CA SER A 323 4.93 9.99 13.96
C SER A 323 4.57 10.83 12.72
N PRO A 324 5.53 11.19 11.85
CA PRO A 324 5.20 11.86 10.59
C PRO A 324 4.35 10.96 9.69
N VAL A 325 3.18 11.45 9.26
CA VAL A 325 2.28 10.74 8.35
C VAL A 325 2.05 11.54 7.08
N PHE A 326 2.15 10.86 5.93
CA PHE A 326 1.71 11.36 4.63
C PHE A 326 0.31 10.80 4.32
N VAL A 327 -0.63 11.66 3.94
CA VAL A 327 -2.02 11.27 3.64
C VAL A 327 -2.28 11.30 2.14
N VAL A 328 -2.71 10.20 1.56
CA VAL A 328 -3.17 10.11 0.17
C VAL A 328 -4.67 9.84 0.20
N GLN A 329 -5.47 10.70 -0.40
CA GLN A 329 -6.93 10.57 -0.32
C GLN A 329 -7.63 11.10 -1.56
N TRP A 330 -8.44 10.27 -2.20
CA TRP A 330 -9.34 10.75 -3.26
C TRP A 330 -10.42 11.65 -2.67
N LEU A 331 -10.64 12.84 -3.25
CA LEU A 331 -11.70 13.74 -2.77
C LEU A 331 -13.11 13.14 -2.92
N PHE A 332 -13.27 12.17 -3.81
CA PHE A 332 -14.51 11.44 -4.03
C PHE A 332 -14.21 9.95 -3.97
N ASP A 333 -13.82 9.46 -2.80
CA ASP A 333 -13.47 8.05 -2.60
C ASP A 333 -14.69 7.13 -2.79
N GLU A 334 -14.52 6.05 -3.56
CA GLU A 334 -15.64 5.12 -3.84
C GLU A 334 -16.14 4.39 -2.59
N ALA A 335 -15.25 4.05 -1.65
CA ALA A 335 -15.66 3.39 -0.42
C ALA A 335 -16.45 4.36 0.48
N GLN A 336 -16.04 5.64 0.56
CA GLN A 336 -16.81 6.68 1.25
C GLN A 336 -18.21 6.85 0.65
N LEU A 337 -18.32 6.95 -0.67
CA LEU A 337 -19.62 7.04 -1.34
C LEU A 337 -20.49 5.79 -1.11
N THR A 338 -19.87 4.62 -1.08
CA THR A 338 -20.57 3.36 -0.82
C THR A 338 -21.20 3.35 0.58
N VAL A 339 -20.44 3.73 1.62
CA VAL A 339 -20.96 3.80 3.00
C VAL A 339 -21.92 4.99 3.22
N ASP A 340 -21.87 6.00 2.35
CA ASP A 340 -22.86 7.09 2.27
C ASP A 340 -24.15 6.69 1.54
N ASN A 341 -24.25 5.42 1.13
CA ASN A 341 -25.38 4.84 0.40
C ASN A 341 -25.63 5.53 -0.96
N ILE A 342 -24.54 5.85 -1.65
CA ILE A 342 -24.54 6.39 -3.01
C ILE A 342 -24.11 5.28 -3.96
N GLN A 343 -25.05 4.85 -4.81
CA GLN A 343 -24.78 3.90 -5.88
C GLN A 343 -24.75 4.63 -7.22
N LEU A 344 -23.69 4.40 -8.00
CA LEU A 344 -23.52 4.97 -9.33
C LEU A 344 -23.85 3.88 -10.36
N THR A 345 -25.13 3.70 -10.69
CA THR A 345 -25.70 2.49 -11.34
C THR A 345 -25.94 2.61 -12.86
N GLY A 346 -25.18 3.43 -13.58
CA GLY A 346 -25.43 3.62 -15.02
C GLY A 346 -26.65 4.51 -15.34
N GLN A 347 -27.39 4.98 -14.33
CA GLN A 347 -28.49 5.95 -14.46
C GLN A 347 -28.04 7.40 -14.15
N PRO A 348 -28.61 8.42 -14.83
CA PRO A 348 -28.33 9.82 -14.54
C PRO A 348 -28.51 10.16 -13.06
N VAL A 349 -27.45 10.67 -12.43
CA VAL A 349 -27.47 11.09 -11.02
C VAL A 349 -28.42 12.28 -10.86
N GLN A 350 -29.26 12.20 -9.83
CA GLN A 350 -30.22 13.25 -9.52
C GLN A 350 -29.52 14.50 -8.97
N GLU A 351 -30.11 15.69 -9.16
CA GLU A 351 -29.51 16.96 -8.71
C GLU A 351 -29.15 16.98 -7.21
N GLY A 352 -29.99 16.37 -6.37
CA GLY A 352 -29.73 16.25 -4.93
C GLY A 352 -28.51 15.39 -4.60
N GLN A 353 -28.36 14.25 -5.28
CA GLN A 353 -27.23 13.34 -5.13
C GLN A 353 -25.95 13.98 -5.67
N TRP A 354 -26.01 14.70 -6.79
CA TRP A 354 -24.88 15.46 -7.31
C TRP A 354 -24.40 16.52 -6.33
N ARG A 355 -25.31 17.31 -5.75
CA ARG A 355 -24.97 18.30 -4.73
C ARG A 355 -24.35 17.67 -3.49
N TYR A 356 -24.83 16.49 -3.07
CA TYR A 356 -24.23 15.75 -1.97
C TYR A 356 -22.77 15.39 -2.27
N ILE A 357 -22.49 14.84 -3.45
CA ILE A 357 -21.14 14.47 -3.88
C ILE A 357 -20.21 15.70 -3.90
N GLN A 358 -20.70 16.85 -4.40
CA GLN A 358 -19.93 18.10 -4.37
C GLN A 358 -19.61 18.56 -2.94
N ASN A 359 -20.59 18.49 -2.03
CA ASN A 359 -20.40 18.84 -0.62
C ASN A 359 -19.41 17.89 0.06
N LEU A 360 -19.46 16.60 -0.24
CA LEU A 360 -18.49 15.62 0.26
C LEU A 360 -17.05 16.03 -0.07
N GLY A 361 -16.79 16.39 -1.34
CA GLY A 361 -15.46 16.86 -1.74
C GLY A 361 -15.02 18.15 -1.04
N ILE A 362 -15.97 19.05 -0.74
CA ILE A 362 -15.70 20.27 0.03
C ILE A 362 -15.36 19.94 1.48
N GLU A 363 -16.15 19.08 2.14
CA GLU A 363 -15.94 18.65 3.51
C GLU A 363 -14.59 17.93 3.66
N LEU A 364 -14.31 16.96 2.78
CA LEU A 364 -13.05 16.23 2.80
C LEU A 364 -11.85 17.16 2.66
N ARG A 365 -11.90 18.09 1.70
CA ARG A 365 -10.87 19.12 1.53
C ARG A 365 -10.67 19.98 2.77
N ASN A 366 -11.76 20.35 3.45
CA ASN A 366 -11.66 21.14 4.68
C ASN A 366 -10.94 20.37 5.78
N THR A 367 -11.21 19.07 5.92
CA THR A 367 -10.51 18.24 6.92
C THR A 367 -9.01 18.09 6.65
N LEU A 368 -8.60 18.15 5.38
CA LEU A 368 -7.21 17.98 4.97
C LEU A 368 -6.40 19.30 4.95
N LYS A 369 -7.05 20.45 5.17
CA LYS A 369 -6.45 21.78 5.01
C LYS A 369 -5.17 21.96 5.85
N ASP A 370 -5.18 21.45 7.07
CA ASP A 370 -4.08 21.61 8.03
C ASP A 370 -3.11 20.40 8.02
N VAL A 371 -3.30 19.42 7.12
CA VAL A 371 -2.40 18.28 6.96
C VAL A 371 -1.18 18.69 6.14
N PRO A 372 0.04 18.72 6.69
CA PRO A 372 1.20 19.32 6.03
C PRO A 372 1.74 18.49 4.85
N ALA A 373 1.58 17.16 4.89
CA ALA A 373 2.06 16.24 3.87
C ALA A 373 0.89 15.39 3.38
N MET A 374 0.38 15.73 2.19
CA MET A 374 -0.82 15.13 1.63
C MET A 374 -0.89 15.21 0.09
N PHE A 375 -1.62 14.27 -0.49
CA PHE A 375 -1.91 14.19 -1.91
C PHE A 375 -3.39 13.84 -2.12
N ALA A 376 -4.19 14.81 -2.55
CA ALA A 376 -5.64 14.69 -2.63
C ALA A 376 -6.19 15.14 -4.00
N PRO A 377 -6.25 14.21 -4.98
CA PRO A 377 -6.79 14.48 -6.30
C PRO A 377 -8.32 14.49 -6.30
N ALA A 378 -8.90 15.31 -7.17
CA ALA A 378 -10.33 15.39 -7.38
C ALA A 378 -10.84 14.31 -8.37
N CYS A 379 -10.66 13.04 -8.00
CA CYS A 379 -11.05 11.87 -8.79
C CYS A 379 -12.06 11.01 -8.03
N LEU A 380 -12.91 10.30 -8.79
CA LEU A 380 -13.67 9.17 -8.26
C LEU A 380 -12.82 7.91 -8.42
N SER A 381 -12.28 7.40 -7.33
CA SER A 381 -11.47 6.18 -7.33
C SER A 381 -11.32 5.65 -5.91
N HIS A 382 -10.63 4.52 -5.76
CA HIS A 382 -10.30 3.96 -4.46
C HIS A 382 -8.95 3.26 -4.51
N GLU A 383 -8.08 3.60 -3.53
CA GLU A 383 -6.69 3.18 -3.44
C GLU A 383 -5.82 3.68 -4.60
N VAL A 384 -4.52 3.81 -4.38
CA VAL A 384 -3.60 4.20 -5.44
C VAL A 384 -2.20 3.63 -5.28
N ILE A 385 -1.65 3.52 -4.07
CA ILE A 385 -0.19 3.34 -3.92
C ILE A 385 0.35 1.98 -4.38
N THR A 386 -0.52 0.97 -4.51
CA THR A 386 -0.15 -0.36 -5.05
C THR A 386 -0.62 -0.59 -6.49
N ARG A 387 -1.23 0.43 -7.12
CA ARG A 387 -1.75 0.36 -8.49
C ARG A 387 -0.64 0.69 -9.49
N ASN A 388 -0.71 0.11 -10.69
CA ASN A 388 0.30 0.35 -11.72
C ASN A 388 0.30 1.80 -12.21
N TYR A 389 -0.85 2.47 -12.20
CA TYR A 389 -1.02 3.86 -12.63
C TYR A 389 -0.70 4.90 -11.54
N TRP A 390 -0.17 4.49 -10.38
CA TRP A 390 0.08 5.42 -9.26
C TRP A 390 1.10 6.52 -9.58
N ILE A 391 1.92 6.31 -10.62
CA ILE A 391 2.90 7.28 -11.13
C ILE A 391 2.26 8.34 -12.03
N ASP A 392 1.08 8.07 -12.60
CA ASP A 392 0.45 8.89 -13.64
C ASP A 392 -0.38 10.03 -13.05
N VAL A 393 -0.96 9.82 -11.87
CA VAL A 393 -1.84 10.77 -11.19
C VAL A 393 -1.02 11.96 -10.69
N GLN A 394 -1.46 13.16 -11.01
CA GLN A 394 -0.79 14.40 -10.65
C GLN A 394 -1.75 15.41 -10.03
N VAL A 395 -1.26 16.17 -9.06
CA VAL A 395 -1.94 17.35 -8.53
C VAL A 395 -1.00 18.53 -8.73
N LYS A 396 -1.48 19.60 -9.38
CA LYS A 396 -0.67 20.79 -9.71
C LYS A 396 0.66 20.43 -10.41
N GLY A 397 0.60 19.48 -11.35
CA GLY A 397 1.76 19.01 -12.12
C GLY A 397 2.80 18.18 -11.34
N THR A 398 2.49 17.76 -10.11
CA THR A 398 3.37 16.92 -9.29
C THR A 398 2.74 15.54 -9.12
N SER A 399 3.46 14.47 -9.44
CA SER A 399 3.00 13.10 -9.23
C SER A 399 3.13 12.64 -7.77
N LEU A 400 2.37 11.63 -7.38
CA LEU A 400 2.43 11.07 -6.02
C LEU A 400 3.83 10.56 -5.64
N PRO A 401 4.57 9.78 -6.46
CA PRO A 401 5.93 9.37 -6.13
C PRO A 401 6.86 10.57 -5.89
N ARG A 402 6.72 11.64 -6.69
CA ARG A 402 7.51 12.86 -6.52
C ARG A 402 7.18 13.58 -5.22
N ALA A 403 5.90 13.66 -4.84
CA ALA A 403 5.47 14.25 -3.58
C ALA A 403 6.04 13.48 -2.37
N LEU A 404 6.01 12.14 -2.41
CA LEU A 404 6.62 11.29 -1.38
C LEU A 404 8.14 11.48 -1.29
N HIS A 405 8.82 11.64 -2.42
CA HIS A 405 10.24 11.96 -2.44
C HIS A 405 10.54 13.32 -1.80
N CYS A 406 9.70 14.33 -2.07
CA CYS A 406 9.82 15.63 -1.42
C CYS A 406 9.65 15.54 0.09
N TRP A 407 8.70 14.74 0.54
CA TRP A 407 8.46 14.46 1.95
C TRP A 407 9.60 13.71 2.63
N ASP A 408 10.16 12.70 1.97
CA ASP A 408 11.35 12.03 2.47
C ASP A 408 12.51 13.02 2.64
N ARG A 409 12.73 13.91 1.67
CA ARG A 409 13.77 14.95 1.75
C ARG A 409 13.54 15.96 2.86
N SER A 410 12.30 16.43 3.08
CA SER A 410 12.02 17.42 4.13
C SER A 410 12.34 16.87 5.52
N LEU A 411 12.08 15.58 5.76
CA LEU A 411 12.36 14.91 7.04
C LEU A 411 13.86 14.63 7.25
N HIS A 412 14.64 14.53 6.16
CA HIS A 412 16.10 14.45 6.26
C HIS A 412 16.72 15.82 6.58
N ASP A 413 16.22 16.90 5.98
CA ASP A 413 16.76 18.25 6.13
C ASP A 413 16.42 18.87 7.50
N SER A 414 15.22 18.62 8.04
CA SER A 414 14.84 19.04 9.40
C SER A 414 15.78 18.52 10.48
N ASN A 415 16.32 17.31 10.29
CA ASN A 415 17.29 16.69 11.21
C ASN A 415 18.72 17.25 11.06
N ARG A 416 19.03 17.96 9.98
CA ARG A 416 20.40 18.38 9.66
C ARG A 416 20.68 19.87 9.73
N ASN A 417 19.67 20.73 9.63
CA ASN A 417 19.71 22.18 9.88
C ASN A 417 18.34 22.73 9.46
N ASN A 418 17.61 23.44 10.34
CA ASN A 418 16.32 24.14 10.09
C ASN A 418 16.28 24.97 8.79
N LYS A 419 16.30 24.32 7.63
CA LYS A 419 16.28 24.93 6.31
C LYS A 419 14.84 24.94 5.82
N ALA A 420 14.47 26.04 5.16
CA ALA A 420 13.19 26.20 4.50
C ALA A 420 12.94 25.03 3.52
N PRO A 421 11.68 24.64 3.29
CA PRO A 421 11.32 23.52 2.41
C PRO A 421 11.99 23.64 1.04
N PRO A 422 12.42 22.52 0.42
CA PRO A 422 13.15 22.57 -0.84
C PRO A 422 12.31 23.27 -1.92
N LYS A 423 12.86 24.32 -2.53
CA LYS A 423 12.21 25.04 -3.65
C LYS A 423 11.85 24.03 -4.76
N GLY A 424 10.58 24.01 -5.17
CA GLY A 424 10.09 23.11 -6.23
C GLY A 424 9.77 21.68 -5.78
N CYS A 425 9.63 21.43 -4.47
CA CYS A 425 9.28 20.13 -3.89
C CYS A 425 8.03 20.23 -2.98
N PRO A 426 6.82 20.39 -3.56
CA PRO A 426 5.60 20.52 -2.77
C PRO A 426 5.18 19.18 -2.16
N MET A 427 4.63 19.25 -0.94
CA MET A 427 4.14 18.09 -0.20
C MET A 427 2.67 18.21 0.23
N HIS A 428 2.10 19.41 0.16
CA HIS A 428 0.67 19.67 0.39
C HIS A 428 0.01 19.89 -0.97
N LEU A 429 -0.55 18.83 -1.53
CA LEU A 429 -1.06 18.79 -2.89
C LEU A 429 -2.52 18.37 -2.87
N ILE A 430 -3.41 19.35 -2.98
CA ILE A 430 -4.86 19.13 -3.08
C ILE A 430 -5.45 19.89 -4.25
N ASP A 431 -6.35 19.22 -4.96
CA ASP A 431 -7.14 19.85 -6.01
C ASP A 431 -8.20 20.80 -5.45
N SER A 432 -8.50 21.83 -6.22
CA SER A 432 -9.49 22.86 -5.84
C SER A 432 -10.82 22.73 -6.59
N CYS A 433 -10.86 21.92 -7.65
CA CYS A 433 -12.06 21.79 -8.47
C CYS A 433 -13.16 20.97 -7.76
N PRO A 434 -14.44 21.36 -7.89
CA PRO A 434 -15.50 20.89 -6.99
C PRO A 434 -16.27 19.66 -7.48
N TRP A 435 -15.82 18.94 -8.52
CA TRP A 435 -16.53 17.78 -9.05
C TRP A 435 -15.59 16.60 -9.34
N PRO A 436 -16.06 15.34 -9.28
CA PRO A 436 -15.24 14.17 -9.57
C PRO A 436 -14.73 14.19 -11.01
N HIS A 437 -13.49 13.74 -11.22
CA HIS A 437 -12.81 13.72 -12.52
C HIS A 437 -12.61 15.09 -13.18
N CYS A 438 -12.60 16.17 -12.40
CA CYS A 438 -12.12 17.45 -12.91
C CYS A 438 -10.60 17.48 -13.12
N ASN A 439 -9.87 16.58 -12.45
CA ASN A 439 -8.46 16.40 -12.68
C ASN A 439 -8.24 15.50 -13.91
N PRO A 440 -7.47 15.96 -14.91
CA PRO A 440 -7.30 15.22 -16.16
C PRO A 440 -6.43 13.98 -16.06
N THR A 441 -5.64 13.86 -14.98
CA THR A 441 -4.76 12.72 -14.71
C THR A 441 -5.44 11.66 -13.84
N CYS A 442 -6.75 11.80 -13.59
CA CYS A 442 -7.50 10.78 -12.89
C CYS A 442 -7.42 9.43 -13.62
N PRO A 443 -7.44 8.31 -12.86
CA PRO A 443 -7.50 6.98 -13.48
C PRO A 443 -8.76 6.85 -14.34
N THR A 444 -8.69 5.96 -15.33
CA THR A 444 -9.84 5.65 -16.19
C THR A 444 -11.01 5.15 -15.36
N ILE A 445 -12.19 5.68 -15.63
CA ILE A 445 -13.42 5.29 -14.95
C ILE A 445 -13.85 3.93 -15.48
N ARG A 446 -14.20 3.02 -14.58
CA ARG A 446 -14.78 1.73 -14.93
C ARG A 446 -16.16 1.63 -14.32
N ASP A 447 -17.11 1.21 -15.13
CA ASP A 447 -18.45 0.92 -14.64
C ASP A 447 -18.40 -0.20 -13.59
N GLN A 448 -19.02 0.03 -12.44
CA GLN A 448 -18.88 -0.86 -11.28
C GLN A 448 -19.51 -2.25 -11.51
N PHE A 449 -20.45 -2.39 -12.43
CA PHE A 449 -21.16 -3.64 -12.70
C PHE A 449 -20.58 -4.42 -13.88
N THR A 450 -20.21 -3.72 -14.95
CA THR A 450 -19.74 -4.29 -16.21
C THR A 450 -18.22 -4.30 -16.33
N GLY A 451 -17.52 -3.49 -15.54
CA GLY A 451 -16.06 -3.30 -15.61
C GLY A 451 -15.60 -2.61 -16.89
N GLN A 452 -16.51 -2.11 -17.73
CA GLN A 452 -16.18 -1.44 -18.97
C GLN A 452 -15.66 -0.03 -18.72
N GLU A 453 -14.68 0.40 -19.51
CA GLU A 453 -14.13 1.75 -19.43
C GLU A 453 -15.12 2.77 -19.97
N MET A 454 -15.30 3.85 -19.20
CA MET A 454 -16.11 4.99 -19.58
C MET A 454 -15.22 6.19 -19.80
N ASN A 455 -15.49 6.97 -20.86
CA ASN A 455 -14.80 8.24 -21.01
C ASN A 455 -15.34 9.27 -20.01
N VAL A 456 -14.53 10.28 -19.69
CA VAL A 456 -14.85 11.28 -18.64
C VAL A 456 -16.14 12.05 -18.97
N ILE A 457 -16.41 12.35 -20.23
CA ILE A 457 -17.63 13.08 -20.63
C ILE A 457 -18.88 12.22 -20.42
N GLN A 458 -18.84 10.95 -20.84
CA GLN A 458 -19.92 9.98 -20.62
C GLN A 458 -20.18 9.82 -19.13
N PHE A 459 -19.12 9.68 -18.33
CA PHE A 459 -19.24 9.62 -16.88
C PHE A 459 -19.84 10.90 -16.30
N LEU A 460 -19.35 12.09 -16.66
CA LEU A 460 -19.88 13.34 -16.13
C LEU A 460 -21.35 13.53 -16.51
N MET A 461 -21.73 13.30 -17.76
CA MET A 461 -23.14 13.35 -18.19
C MET A 461 -23.99 12.34 -17.42
N HIS A 462 -23.45 11.15 -17.17
CA HIS A 462 -24.08 10.15 -16.31
C HIS A 462 -24.18 10.63 -14.85
N MET A 463 -23.23 11.41 -14.35
CA MET A 463 -23.29 12.02 -13.03
C MET A 463 -24.22 13.26 -12.95
N GLY A 464 -25.07 13.47 -13.95
CA GLY A 464 -25.99 14.61 -13.96
C GLY A 464 -25.30 15.94 -14.27
N PHE A 465 -24.06 15.91 -14.79
CA PHE A 465 -23.33 17.10 -15.20
C PHE A 465 -24.00 17.72 -16.43
N ASP A 466 -24.62 18.88 -16.22
CA ASP A 466 -25.12 19.73 -17.28
C ASP A 466 -24.04 20.75 -17.67
N VAL A 467 -23.42 20.51 -18.84
CA VAL A 467 -22.35 21.36 -19.39
C VAL A 467 -22.78 22.83 -19.48
N GLN A 468 -24.03 23.11 -19.87
CA GLN A 468 -24.53 24.48 -20.04
C GLN A 468 -24.64 25.18 -18.69
N LYS A 469 -25.26 24.52 -17.70
CA LYS A 469 -25.37 25.06 -16.34
C LYS A 469 -24.01 25.25 -15.68
N MET A 470 -23.09 24.31 -15.85
CA MET A 470 -21.75 24.37 -15.25
C MET A 470 -20.89 25.45 -15.89
N ALA A 471 -20.93 25.58 -17.22
CA ALA A 471 -20.26 26.65 -17.92
C ALA A 471 -20.78 28.02 -17.42
N GLN A 472 -22.09 28.16 -17.23
CA GLN A 472 -22.67 29.37 -16.67
C GLN A 472 -22.24 29.64 -15.22
N GLN A 473 -22.19 28.62 -14.35
CA GLN A 473 -21.71 28.75 -12.96
C GLN A 473 -20.23 29.11 -12.86
N GLN A 474 -19.41 28.63 -13.79
CA GLN A 474 -17.97 28.89 -13.86
C GLN A 474 -17.63 30.15 -14.68
N GLY A 475 -18.63 30.85 -15.23
CA GLY A 475 -18.41 32.00 -16.11
C GLY A 475 -17.63 31.66 -17.38
N MET A 476 -17.80 30.45 -17.89
CA MET A 476 -17.08 29.85 -19.01
C MET A 476 -18.01 29.60 -20.20
N ASP A 477 -17.45 29.56 -21.41
CA ASP A 477 -18.16 29.09 -22.60
C ASP A 477 -18.34 27.56 -22.59
N PRO A 478 -19.55 27.02 -22.86
CA PRO A 478 -19.80 25.57 -22.84
C PRO A 478 -18.88 24.75 -23.76
N ALA A 479 -18.51 25.28 -24.94
CA ALA A 479 -17.60 24.57 -25.85
C ALA A 479 -16.17 24.55 -25.31
N LYS A 480 -15.75 25.62 -24.64
CA LYS A 480 -14.47 25.65 -23.90
C LYS A 480 -14.45 24.65 -22.75
N LEU A 481 -15.53 24.53 -21.98
CA LEU A 481 -15.66 23.54 -20.90
C LEU A 481 -15.58 22.11 -21.45
N LEU A 482 -16.31 21.82 -22.53
CA LEU A 482 -16.23 20.53 -23.24
C LEU A 482 -14.83 20.26 -23.79
N GLY A 483 -14.13 21.28 -24.28
CA GLY A 483 -12.74 21.19 -24.72
C GLY A 483 -11.80 20.78 -23.59
N MET A 484 -11.93 21.38 -22.41
CA MET A 484 -11.13 21.02 -21.23
C MET A 484 -11.42 19.58 -20.76
N LEU A 485 -12.70 19.19 -20.75
CA LEU A 485 -13.14 17.84 -20.36
C LEU A 485 -12.70 16.74 -21.36
N SER A 486 -12.50 17.08 -22.63
CA SER A 486 -12.07 16.14 -23.68
C SER A 486 -10.56 16.07 -23.88
N SER A 487 -9.83 17.15 -23.60
CA SER A 487 -8.38 17.26 -23.82
C SER A 487 -7.54 17.03 -22.57
N GLY A 488 -8.17 16.91 -21.40
CA GLY A 488 -7.47 16.73 -20.14
C GLY A 488 -6.52 17.90 -19.81
N SER A 489 -6.89 19.12 -20.15
CA SER A 489 -6.07 20.34 -20.01
C SER A 489 -6.80 21.45 -19.27
#